data_AF-A0A383DTL7-F1
#
_entry.id   AF-A0A383DTL7-F1
#
_cell.length_a   1.000
_cell.length_b   1.000
_cell.length_c   1.000
_cell.angle_alpha   90.00
_cell.angle_beta   90.00
_cell.angle_gamma   90.00
#
_symmetry.space_group_name_H-M   'P 1'
#
loop_
_entity.id
_entity.type
_entity.pdbx_description
1 polymer ?
#
loop_
_entity_poly.entity_id
_entity_poly.type
_entity_poly.pdbx_seq_one_letter_code
_entity_poly.pdbx_strand_id
1 'polypeptide(L)'
;YALGAVTTGSSNIGIGYHALNVMTTATNNIGIGHDALRYNTTASNNIGMGYQAGHQMTTGDNNVAIGSYAMDANTTATNNVAIGAHALGATQTTGQCTAVGTNALKLSTGAANTALGFNACDAMTTGSNNIGIGYDALSAVSTNSYCVAVGSSAMNRNTGQNNTAIGASALGGATGAGHSNTMIGHAAGLAVTSGNYNTGLGVYACHTNITGSYNVCIGYDTKTDATSTNYAIA
;
A
#
# COMPACT_ATOMS: atom_id res chain seq x y z
N TYR A 1 -5.32 -5.65 33.52
CA TYR A 1 -3.91 -5.32 33.86
C TYR A 1 -3.06 -5.34 32.59
N ALA A 2 -1.99 -4.54 32.51
CA ALA A 2 -0.96 -4.62 31.45
C ALA A 2 0.20 -5.54 31.88
N LEU A 3 0.99 -6.06 30.94
CA LEU A 3 2.19 -6.90 31.19
C LEU A 3 1.92 -8.16 32.05
N GLY A 4 0.80 -8.84 31.82
CA GLY A 4 0.30 -9.89 32.72
C GLY A 4 1.08 -11.22 32.76
N ALA A 5 1.93 -11.50 31.75
CA ALA A 5 2.56 -12.81 31.58
C ALA A 5 4.09 -12.78 31.34
N VAL A 6 4.76 -11.64 31.50
CA VAL A 6 6.19 -11.49 31.17
C VAL A 6 7.04 -12.43 32.03
N THR A 7 7.71 -13.41 31.42
CA THR A 7 8.56 -14.39 32.12
C THR A 7 10.03 -14.00 32.10
N THR A 8 10.56 -13.61 30.94
CA THR A 8 12.00 -13.24 30.78
C THR A 8 12.25 -12.01 29.91
N GLY A 9 11.20 -11.42 29.33
CA GLY A 9 11.29 -10.18 28.54
C GLY A 9 11.65 -8.94 29.36
N SER A 10 12.42 -8.01 28.78
CA SER A 10 12.86 -6.76 29.42
C SER A 10 12.56 -5.53 28.56
N SER A 11 12.56 -4.35 29.19
CA SER A 11 12.41 -3.05 28.52
C SER A 11 11.10 -2.85 27.74
N ASN A 12 10.00 -3.43 28.23
CA ASN A 12 8.68 -3.30 27.63
C ASN A 12 7.84 -2.22 28.33
N ILE A 13 7.11 -1.41 27.56
CA ILE A 13 6.18 -0.39 28.07
C ILE A 13 4.74 -0.83 27.75
N GLY A 14 3.95 -1.13 28.78
CA GLY A 14 2.54 -1.51 28.64
C GLY A 14 1.61 -0.53 29.35
N ILE A 15 0.77 0.19 28.61
CA ILE A 15 -0.20 1.16 29.17
C ILE A 15 -1.58 0.86 28.60
N GLY A 16 -2.55 0.56 29.45
CA GLY A 16 -3.93 0.25 29.05
C GLY A 16 -4.36 -1.17 29.45
N TYR A 17 -5.66 -1.44 29.32
CA TYR A 17 -6.21 -2.75 29.66
C TYR A 17 -5.71 -3.79 28.65
N HIS A 18 -5.07 -4.86 29.15
CA HIS A 18 -4.47 -5.96 28.37
C HIS A 18 -3.38 -5.58 27.36
N ALA A 19 -2.78 -4.40 27.49
CA ALA A 19 -1.58 -4.09 26.73
C ALA A 19 -0.47 -5.10 27.08
N LEU A 20 0.12 -5.75 26.06
CA LEU A 20 1.20 -6.74 26.19
C LEU A 20 0.88 -7.90 27.15
N ASN A 21 -0.37 -8.37 27.17
CA ASN A 21 -0.84 -9.25 28.25
C ASN A 21 -0.22 -10.66 28.24
N VAL A 22 0.02 -11.27 27.07
CA VAL A 22 0.49 -12.67 26.97
C VAL A 22 1.95 -12.82 26.56
N MET A 23 2.72 -11.74 26.65
CA MET A 23 4.15 -11.73 26.32
C MET A 23 4.95 -12.62 27.26
N THR A 24 5.78 -13.51 26.72
CA THR A 24 6.64 -14.40 27.51
C THR A 24 8.09 -13.90 27.52
N THR A 25 8.77 -13.93 26.36
CA THR A 25 10.22 -13.70 26.25
C THR A 25 10.61 -12.46 25.45
N ALA A 26 9.64 -11.69 24.93
CA ALA A 26 9.93 -10.58 24.02
C ALA A 26 10.52 -9.35 24.74
N THR A 27 11.32 -8.57 24.01
CA THR A 27 12.01 -7.38 24.55
C THR A 27 11.71 -6.12 23.73
N ASN A 28 11.86 -4.95 24.36
CA ASN A 28 11.79 -3.63 23.72
C ASN A 28 10.47 -3.31 22.99
N ASN A 29 9.33 -3.78 23.51
CA ASN A 29 8.03 -3.48 22.92
C ASN A 29 7.32 -2.32 23.63
N ILE A 30 6.59 -1.51 22.88
CA ILE A 30 5.75 -0.43 23.41
C ILE A 30 4.30 -0.73 23.03
N GLY A 31 3.47 -1.11 24.00
CA GLY A 31 2.02 -1.32 23.85
C GLY A 31 1.24 -0.26 24.63
N ILE A 32 0.56 0.66 23.93
CA ILE A 32 -0.22 1.74 24.53
C ILE A 32 -1.64 1.73 23.96
N GLY A 33 -2.63 1.35 24.77
CA GLY A 33 -4.03 1.26 24.38
C GLY A 33 -4.69 -0.02 24.92
N HIS A 34 -6.02 -0.09 24.78
CA HIS A 34 -6.77 -1.30 25.09
C HIS A 34 -6.41 -2.41 24.10
N ASP A 35 -5.97 -3.56 24.60
CA ASP A 35 -5.53 -4.73 23.84
C ASP A 35 -4.36 -4.47 22.84
N ALA A 36 -3.60 -3.38 23.00
CA ALA A 36 -2.44 -3.10 22.16
C ALA A 36 -1.36 -4.19 22.34
N LEU A 37 -0.92 -4.81 21.24
CA LEU A 37 0.01 -5.95 21.22
C LEU A 37 -0.39 -7.09 22.18
N ARG A 38 -1.69 -7.32 22.39
CA ARG A 38 -2.19 -8.27 23.39
C ARG A 38 -1.63 -9.68 23.22
N TYR A 39 -1.60 -10.20 21.99
CA TYR A 39 -1.14 -11.56 21.68
C TYR A 39 0.31 -11.63 21.21
N ASN A 40 1.12 -10.62 21.53
CA ASN A 40 2.56 -10.70 21.29
C ASN A 40 3.23 -11.65 22.28
N THR A 41 3.61 -12.84 21.82
CA THR A 41 4.24 -13.89 22.63
C THR A 41 5.76 -13.72 22.70
N THR A 42 6.45 -13.64 21.56
CA THR A 42 7.93 -13.67 21.48
C THR A 42 8.52 -12.56 20.61
N ALA A 43 7.69 -11.74 19.96
CA ALA A 43 8.14 -10.75 18.98
C ALA A 43 8.70 -9.48 19.64
N SER A 44 9.92 -9.09 19.29
CA SER A 44 10.66 -7.98 19.88
C SER A 44 10.67 -6.73 19.01
N ASN A 45 10.95 -5.58 19.64
CA ASN A 45 11.09 -4.28 19.00
C ASN A 45 9.83 -3.80 18.25
N ASN A 46 8.64 -4.08 18.78
CA ASN A 46 7.38 -3.65 18.19
C ASN A 46 6.75 -2.46 18.93
N ILE A 47 6.15 -1.55 18.18
CA ILE A 47 5.36 -0.43 18.71
C ILE A 47 3.91 -0.67 18.32
N GLY A 48 3.01 -0.82 19.29
CA GLY A 48 1.56 -0.85 19.13
C GLY A 48 0.91 0.26 19.93
N MET A 49 0.26 1.22 19.27
CA MET A 49 -0.39 2.35 19.92
C MET A 49 -1.80 2.57 19.36
N GLY A 50 -2.82 2.37 20.19
CA GLY A 50 -4.23 2.46 19.80
C GLY A 50 -5.05 1.27 20.29
N TYR A 51 -6.36 1.31 20.04
CA TYR A 51 -7.23 0.18 20.32
C TYR A 51 -6.89 -1.01 19.40
N GLN A 52 -6.50 -2.15 19.97
CA GLN A 52 -6.13 -3.37 19.23
C GLN A 52 -5.02 -3.19 18.17
N ALA A 53 -4.15 -2.20 18.33
CA ALA A 53 -2.98 -2.05 17.46
C ALA A 53 -2.01 -3.23 17.63
N GLY A 54 -1.63 -3.90 16.54
CA GLY A 54 -0.73 -5.06 16.55
C GLY A 54 -1.29 -6.29 17.30
N HIS A 55 -2.62 -6.42 17.39
CA HIS A 55 -3.30 -7.35 18.30
C HIS A 55 -2.83 -8.82 18.20
N GLN A 56 -2.60 -9.36 17.00
CA GLN A 56 -2.26 -10.78 16.74
C GLN A 56 -0.76 -11.08 16.54
N MET A 57 0.15 -10.14 16.83
CA MET A 57 1.57 -10.22 16.44
C MET A 57 2.38 -11.26 17.25
N THR A 58 2.40 -12.54 16.85
CA THR A 58 3.03 -13.62 17.63
C THR A 58 4.57 -13.63 17.56
N THR A 59 5.14 -13.58 16.33
CA THR A 59 6.60 -13.73 16.10
C THR A 59 7.19 -12.67 15.15
N GLY A 60 6.40 -11.69 14.68
CA GLY A 60 6.87 -10.66 13.77
C GLY A 60 7.61 -9.52 14.48
N ASP A 61 8.92 -9.42 14.30
CA ASP A 61 9.76 -8.35 14.87
C ASP A 61 9.76 -7.04 14.06
N ASN A 62 10.14 -5.94 14.73
CA ASN A 62 10.43 -4.63 14.13
C ASN A 62 9.23 -3.99 13.41
N ASN A 63 8.04 -4.09 13.98
CA ASN A 63 6.83 -3.51 13.42
C ASN A 63 6.38 -2.26 14.18
N VAL A 64 5.83 -1.29 13.46
CA VAL A 64 5.18 -0.10 14.02
C VAL A 64 3.71 -0.12 13.63
N ALA A 65 2.81 -0.14 14.61
CA ALA A 65 1.36 -0.16 14.45
C ALA A 65 0.75 0.96 15.30
N ILE A 66 0.30 2.05 14.68
CA ILE A 66 -0.24 3.22 15.37
C ILE A 66 -1.61 3.56 14.78
N GLY A 67 -2.67 3.49 15.58
CA GLY A 67 -4.06 3.69 15.17
C GLY A 67 -4.95 2.53 15.60
N SER A 68 -6.27 2.75 15.66
CA SER A 68 -7.22 1.68 15.96
C SER A 68 -7.17 0.60 14.88
N TYR A 69 -7.00 -0.65 15.30
CA TYR A 69 -6.89 -1.80 14.40
C TYR A 69 -5.76 -1.71 13.37
N ALA A 70 -4.72 -0.90 13.63
CA ALA A 70 -3.53 -0.93 12.78
C ALA A 70 -2.81 -2.27 12.98
N MET A 71 -2.57 -3.00 11.89
CA MET A 71 -1.83 -4.28 11.90
C MET A 71 -2.43 -5.34 12.86
N ASP A 72 -3.75 -5.34 13.05
CA ASP A 72 -4.42 -6.15 14.06
C ASP A 72 -4.44 -7.66 13.75
N ALA A 73 -4.32 -8.04 12.47
CA ALA A 73 -4.28 -9.42 12.01
C ALA A 73 -2.87 -9.94 11.64
N ASN A 74 -1.81 -9.13 11.76
CA ASN A 74 -0.45 -9.59 11.47
C ASN A 74 0.01 -10.62 12.51
N THR A 75 0.53 -11.75 12.06
CA THR A 75 1.03 -12.82 12.94
C THR A 75 2.55 -12.91 12.93
N THR A 76 3.16 -13.03 11.75
CA THR A 76 4.61 -13.33 11.61
C THR A 76 5.39 -12.32 10.77
N ALA A 77 4.73 -11.39 10.07
CA ALA A 77 5.46 -10.47 9.19
C ALA A 77 6.30 -9.45 9.98
N THR A 78 7.47 -9.12 9.44
CA THR A 78 8.46 -8.25 10.06
C THR A 78 8.66 -6.94 9.28
N ASN A 79 9.23 -5.94 9.95
CA ASN A 79 9.65 -4.68 9.32
C ASN A 79 8.51 -3.91 8.61
N ASN A 80 7.32 -3.90 9.20
CA ASN A 80 6.19 -3.13 8.67
C ASN A 80 5.96 -1.84 9.46
N VAL A 81 5.52 -0.79 8.77
CA VAL A 81 5.02 0.44 9.38
C VAL A 81 3.55 0.59 8.99
N ALA A 82 2.66 0.67 9.98
CA ALA A 82 1.22 0.88 9.82
C ALA A 82 0.80 2.05 10.72
N ILE A 83 0.45 3.18 10.13
CA ILE A 83 0.04 4.39 10.86
C ILE A 83 -1.29 4.88 10.30
N GLY A 84 -2.38 4.66 11.02
CA GLY A 84 -3.75 4.98 10.62
C GLY A 84 -4.72 3.88 11.01
N ALA A 85 -6.01 4.20 11.07
CA ALA A 85 -7.02 3.19 11.39
C ALA A 85 -7.08 2.13 10.29
N HIS A 86 -7.06 0.85 10.67
CA HIS A 86 -7.06 -0.31 9.76
C HIS A 86 -5.91 -0.36 8.73
N ALA A 87 -4.83 0.40 8.94
CA ALA A 87 -3.63 0.30 8.11
C ALA A 87 -3.02 -1.10 8.25
N LEU A 88 -2.73 -1.78 7.12
CA LEU A 88 -2.26 -3.17 7.09
C LEU A 88 -3.11 -4.15 7.93
N GLY A 89 -4.43 -4.02 7.89
CA GLY A 89 -5.36 -4.84 8.71
C GLY A 89 -5.51 -6.31 8.28
N ALA A 90 -4.96 -6.72 7.14
CA ALA A 90 -4.99 -8.10 6.70
C ALA A 90 -3.92 -8.97 7.38
N THR A 91 -4.09 -10.30 7.33
CA THR A 91 -3.09 -11.25 7.82
C THR A 91 -1.85 -11.22 6.94
N GLN A 92 -0.81 -10.56 7.43
CA GLN A 92 0.47 -10.47 6.76
C GLN A 92 1.38 -11.65 7.11
N THR A 93 1.80 -12.40 6.09
CA THR A 93 2.91 -13.37 6.19
C THR A 93 4.18 -12.82 5.56
N THR A 94 4.07 -11.79 4.72
CA THR A 94 5.18 -11.13 4.04
C THR A 94 5.34 -9.69 4.52
N GLY A 95 6.56 -9.29 4.87
CA GLY A 95 6.85 -8.02 5.54
C GLY A 95 7.22 -6.85 4.62
N GLN A 96 7.94 -5.87 5.21
CA GLN A 96 8.54 -4.73 4.52
C GLN A 96 7.54 -3.72 3.92
N CYS A 97 6.31 -3.67 4.43
CA CYS A 97 5.31 -2.72 3.96
C CYS A 97 5.30 -1.43 4.78
N THR A 98 5.10 -0.29 4.12
CA THR A 98 4.83 1.00 4.77
C THR A 98 3.41 1.43 4.40
N ALA A 99 2.52 1.55 5.37
CA ALA A 99 1.14 1.99 5.23
C ALA A 99 0.87 3.16 6.17
N VAL A 100 0.61 4.34 5.61
CA VAL A 100 0.34 5.55 6.38
C VAL A 100 -0.95 6.19 5.85
N GLY A 101 -2.00 6.16 6.64
CA GLY A 101 -3.34 6.61 6.27
C GLY A 101 -4.41 5.60 6.70
N THR A 102 -5.66 6.05 6.78
CA THR A 102 -6.77 5.15 7.10
C THR A 102 -7.00 4.19 5.92
N ASN A 103 -7.13 2.89 6.22
CA ASN A 103 -7.23 1.78 5.27
C ASN A 103 -6.05 1.62 4.29
N ALA A 104 -4.91 2.27 4.50
CA ALA A 104 -3.75 2.08 3.65
C ALA A 104 -3.29 0.60 3.70
N LEU A 105 -3.16 -0.05 2.53
CA LEU A 105 -2.86 -1.49 2.38
C LEU A 105 -3.78 -2.42 3.20
N LYS A 106 -5.04 -2.03 3.43
CA LYS A 106 -5.97 -2.76 4.32
C LYS A 106 -6.07 -4.25 4.02
N LEU A 107 -6.14 -4.64 2.74
CA LEU A 107 -6.29 -6.03 2.32
C LEU A 107 -4.99 -6.69 1.85
N SER A 108 -3.86 -5.97 1.89
CA SER A 108 -2.58 -6.45 1.33
C SER A 108 -2.12 -7.71 2.04
N THR A 109 -1.78 -8.72 1.25
CA THR A 109 -1.06 -9.94 1.61
C THR A 109 0.33 -10.02 0.93
N GLY A 110 0.69 -9.02 0.12
CA GLY A 110 1.96 -8.92 -0.58
C GLY A 110 3.04 -8.14 0.18
N ALA A 111 4.27 -8.17 -0.34
CA ALA A 111 5.47 -7.65 0.32
C ALA A 111 5.95 -6.32 -0.28
N ALA A 112 6.75 -5.59 0.50
CA ALA A 112 7.50 -4.42 0.01
C ALA A 112 6.65 -3.32 -0.65
N ASN A 113 5.40 -3.14 -0.18
CA ASN A 113 4.51 -2.10 -0.69
C ASN A 113 4.60 -0.82 0.16
N THR A 114 4.59 0.34 -0.48
CA THR A 114 4.50 1.65 0.17
C THR A 114 3.15 2.29 -0.18
N ALA A 115 2.33 2.58 0.82
CA ALA A 115 1.05 3.25 0.69
C ALA A 115 0.98 4.46 1.64
N LEU A 116 0.73 5.65 1.10
CA LEU A 116 0.58 6.89 1.85
C LEU A 116 -0.67 7.64 1.39
N GLY A 117 -1.72 7.64 2.21
CA GLY A 117 -2.99 8.29 1.90
C GLY A 117 -4.19 7.51 2.41
N PHE A 118 -5.35 8.16 2.41
CA PHE A 118 -6.63 7.48 2.68
C PHE A 118 -6.92 6.50 1.54
N ASN A 119 -7.16 5.22 1.90
CA ASN A 119 -7.40 4.11 0.97
C ASN A 119 -6.29 3.87 -0.08
N ALA A 120 -5.07 4.34 0.16
CA ALA A 120 -3.96 4.02 -0.74
C ALA A 120 -3.69 2.50 -0.73
N CYS A 121 -3.74 1.86 -1.90
CA CYS A 121 -3.57 0.41 -2.09
C CYS A 121 -4.52 -0.46 -1.24
N ASP A 122 -5.71 0.01 -0.89
CA ASP A 122 -6.60 -0.66 0.08
C ASP A 122 -7.12 -2.03 -0.38
N ALA A 123 -7.33 -2.23 -1.69
CA ALA A 123 -7.76 -3.51 -2.27
C ALA A 123 -6.62 -4.42 -2.76
N MET A 124 -5.35 -4.07 -2.50
CA MET A 124 -4.20 -4.91 -2.83
C MET A 124 -4.29 -6.25 -2.13
N THR A 125 -4.12 -7.37 -2.83
CA THR A 125 -4.05 -8.70 -2.22
C THR A 125 -2.62 -9.26 -2.37
N THR A 126 -2.25 -9.83 -3.51
CA THR A 126 -0.92 -10.49 -3.67
C THR A 126 0.16 -9.63 -4.31
N GLY A 127 -0.20 -8.43 -4.75
CA GLY A 127 0.73 -7.49 -5.40
C GLY A 127 1.90 -7.09 -4.50
N SER A 128 3.11 -6.98 -5.06
CA SER A 128 4.32 -6.62 -4.30
C SER A 128 5.15 -5.55 -5.01
N ASN A 129 5.98 -4.82 -4.25
CA ASN A 129 6.85 -3.76 -4.75
C ASN A 129 6.08 -2.59 -5.42
N ASN A 130 4.92 -2.22 -4.87
CA ASN A 130 4.14 -1.09 -5.37
C ASN A 130 4.32 0.15 -4.50
N ILE A 131 4.21 1.33 -5.11
CA ILE A 131 4.18 2.63 -4.43
C ILE A 131 2.85 3.31 -4.75
N GLY A 132 1.98 3.48 -3.77
CA GLY A 132 0.73 4.24 -3.88
C GLY A 132 0.72 5.43 -2.93
N ILE A 133 0.76 6.65 -3.46
CA ILE A 133 0.79 7.88 -2.66
C ILE A 133 -0.33 8.80 -3.11
N GLY A 134 -1.32 9.04 -2.26
CA GLY A 134 -2.48 9.88 -2.53
C GLY A 134 -3.79 9.25 -2.06
N TYR A 135 -4.86 10.04 -2.08
CA TYR A 135 -6.23 9.55 -1.85
C TYR A 135 -6.63 8.57 -2.97
N ASP A 136 -7.02 7.34 -2.62
CA ASP A 136 -7.41 6.27 -3.54
C ASP A 136 -6.36 5.92 -4.62
N ALA A 137 -5.07 6.16 -4.36
CA ALA A 137 -4.01 5.71 -5.27
C ALA A 137 -3.94 4.17 -5.24
N LEU A 138 -4.00 3.51 -6.41
CA LEU A 138 -4.04 2.04 -6.55
C LEU A 138 -5.21 1.34 -5.82
N SER A 139 -6.36 1.99 -5.59
CA SER A 139 -7.43 1.45 -4.75
C SER A 139 -8.27 0.30 -5.36
N ALA A 140 -8.28 0.07 -6.67
CA ALA A 140 -8.99 -1.10 -7.27
C ALA A 140 -8.06 -2.25 -7.69
N VAL A 141 -6.84 -2.30 -7.15
CA VAL A 141 -5.77 -3.15 -7.68
C VAL A 141 -5.56 -4.36 -6.80
N SER A 142 -5.88 -5.58 -7.27
CA SER A 142 -5.72 -6.80 -6.46
C SER A 142 -4.34 -7.45 -6.56
N THR A 143 -3.71 -7.51 -7.73
CA THR A 143 -2.53 -8.39 -7.95
C THR A 143 -1.33 -7.74 -8.64
N ASN A 144 -1.37 -6.44 -8.90
CA ASN A 144 -0.30 -5.79 -9.67
C ASN A 144 1.00 -5.74 -8.85
N SER A 145 2.13 -5.78 -9.55
CA SER A 145 3.46 -5.61 -8.95
C SER A 145 4.24 -4.57 -9.74
N TYR A 146 5.20 -3.94 -9.07
CA TYR A 146 6.12 -2.96 -9.64
C TYR A 146 5.41 -1.72 -10.21
N CYS A 147 4.28 -1.31 -9.63
CA CYS A 147 3.57 -0.09 -10.03
C CYS A 147 3.91 1.09 -9.13
N VAL A 148 4.04 2.27 -9.73
CA VAL A 148 4.18 3.56 -9.03
C VAL A 148 2.97 4.42 -9.35
N ALA A 149 2.17 4.76 -8.36
CA ALA A 149 1.01 5.65 -8.46
C ALA A 149 1.14 6.77 -7.45
N VAL A 150 1.37 8.00 -7.91
CA VAL A 150 1.54 9.18 -7.07
C VAL A 150 0.56 10.26 -7.51
N GLY A 151 -0.44 10.55 -6.69
CA GLY A 151 -1.52 11.48 -6.98
C GLY A 151 -2.87 10.92 -6.54
N SER A 152 -3.85 11.81 -6.34
CA SER A 152 -5.21 11.38 -6.03
C SER A 152 -5.79 10.56 -7.19
N SER A 153 -6.34 9.38 -6.87
CA SER A 153 -6.92 8.44 -7.84
C SER A 153 -5.96 7.98 -8.96
N ALA A 154 -4.64 8.13 -8.78
CA ALA A 154 -3.67 7.59 -9.73
C ALA A 154 -3.78 6.05 -9.76
N MET A 155 -3.90 5.46 -10.96
CA MET A 155 -4.09 4.02 -11.17
C MET A 155 -5.25 3.38 -10.39
N ASN A 156 -6.27 4.14 -10.00
CA ASN A 156 -7.36 3.63 -9.16
C ASN A 156 -8.25 2.58 -9.83
N ARG A 157 -8.04 2.27 -11.12
CA ARG A 157 -8.80 1.27 -11.90
C ARG A 157 -7.92 0.38 -12.79
N ASN A 158 -6.60 0.51 -12.71
CA ASN A 158 -5.66 -0.14 -13.62
C ASN A 158 -5.12 -1.46 -13.03
N THR A 159 -5.30 -2.57 -13.73
CA THR A 159 -4.86 -3.92 -13.29
C THR A 159 -3.56 -4.39 -13.95
N GLY A 160 -2.83 -3.51 -14.64
CA GLY A 160 -1.56 -3.80 -15.30
C GLY A 160 -0.35 -3.60 -14.40
N GLN A 161 0.72 -4.35 -14.67
CA GLN A 161 1.98 -4.33 -13.91
C GLN A 161 3.01 -3.37 -14.52
N ASN A 162 4.06 -3.04 -13.76
CA ASN A 162 5.21 -2.26 -14.22
C ASN A 162 4.84 -0.84 -14.73
N ASN A 163 3.74 -0.27 -14.25
CA ASN A 163 3.27 1.04 -14.70
C ASN A 163 3.74 2.14 -13.76
N THR A 164 4.08 3.30 -14.31
CA THR A 164 4.35 4.53 -13.57
C THR A 164 3.27 5.55 -13.91
N ALA A 165 2.53 6.03 -12.90
CA ALA A 165 1.51 7.04 -12.99
C ALA A 165 1.78 8.13 -11.93
N ILE A 166 2.13 9.33 -12.36
CA ILE A 166 2.43 10.45 -11.47
C ILE A 166 1.56 11.64 -11.88
N GLY A 167 0.59 11.99 -11.06
CA GLY A 167 -0.42 13.01 -11.32
C GLY A 167 -1.80 12.52 -10.91
N ALA A 168 -2.67 13.45 -10.51
CA ALA A 168 -4.04 13.08 -10.17
C ALA A 168 -4.75 12.45 -11.39
N SER A 169 -5.43 11.32 -11.16
CA SER A 169 -6.09 10.50 -12.19
C SER A 169 -5.19 9.99 -13.33
N ALA A 170 -3.87 10.05 -13.19
CA ALA A 170 -2.96 9.44 -14.17
C ALA A 170 -3.19 7.93 -14.25
N LEU A 171 -3.25 7.37 -15.47
CA LEU A 171 -3.68 5.99 -15.75
C LEU A 171 -4.98 5.60 -15.03
N GLY A 172 -5.93 6.53 -14.93
CA GLY A 172 -7.21 6.28 -14.30
C GLY A 172 -8.16 5.39 -15.10
N GLY A 173 -7.83 4.96 -16.33
CA GLY A 173 -8.68 4.14 -17.19
C GLY A 173 -8.92 2.72 -16.68
N ALA A 174 -10.09 2.14 -16.97
CA ALA A 174 -10.50 0.83 -16.47
C ALA A 174 -10.49 -0.28 -17.54
N THR A 175 -10.01 -1.46 -17.13
CA THR A 175 -10.03 -2.81 -17.74
C THR A 175 -9.06 -3.13 -18.88
N GLY A 176 -8.05 -4.00 -18.62
CA GLY A 176 -7.39 -4.79 -19.68
C GLY A 176 -5.86 -4.71 -19.88
N ALA A 177 -5.05 -4.56 -18.82
CA ALA A 177 -3.63 -4.95 -18.83
C ALA A 177 -2.68 -4.17 -19.77
N GLY A 178 -2.76 -2.85 -19.77
CA GLY A 178 -1.60 -2.07 -20.21
C GLY A 178 -0.46 -2.24 -19.20
N HIS A 179 0.67 -2.80 -19.60
CA HIS A 179 1.88 -2.94 -18.77
C HIS A 179 2.95 -1.96 -19.25
N SER A 180 3.89 -1.64 -18.35
CA SER A 180 5.09 -0.88 -18.72
C SER A 180 4.78 0.50 -19.31
N ASN A 181 3.66 1.12 -18.92
CA ASN A 181 3.32 2.48 -19.30
C ASN A 181 3.90 3.49 -18.32
N THR A 182 4.37 4.63 -18.81
CA THR A 182 4.84 5.77 -18.01
C THR A 182 3.97 6.98 -18.31
N MET A 183 3.14 7.42 -17.36
CA MET A 183 2.23 8.54 -17.50
C MET A 183 2.49 9.56 -16.38
N ILE A 184 2.96 10.74 -16.74
CA ILE A 184 3.33 11.79 -15.80
C ILE A 184 2.58 13.07 -16.17
N GLY A 185 1.61 13.46 -15.35
CA GLY A 185 0.75 14.62 -15.53
C GLY A 185 -0.66 14.35 -15.04
N HIS A 186 -1.42 15.41 -14.73
CA HIS A 186 -2.84 15.28 -14.42
C HIS A 186 -3.58 14.62 -15.59
N ALA A 187 -4.29 13.52 -15.30
CA ALA A 187 -5.07 12.74 -16.26
C ALA A 187 -4.26 12.26 -17.49
N ALA A 188 -2.94 12.14 -17.38
CA ALA A 188 -2.12 11.50 -18.40
C ALA A 188 -2.50 10.02 -18.55
N GLY A 189 -2.71 9.56 -19.79
CA GLY A 189 -3.13 8.19 -20.09
C GLY A 189 -4.50 7.81 -19.50
N LEU A 190 -5.39 8.77 -19.26
CA LEU A 190 -6.68 8.52 -18.59
C LEU A 190 -7.55 7.47 -19.29
N ALA A 191 -7.52 7.36 -20.62
CA ALA A 191 -8.28 6.35 -21.36
C ALA A 191 -7.51 5.06 -21.65
N VAL A 192 -6.25 4.90 -21.21
CA VAL A 192 -5.48 3.69 -21.52
C VAL A 192 -6.08 2.48 -20.81
N THR A 193 -6.62 1.54 -21.58
CA THR A 193 -7.26 0.32 -21.07
C THR A 193 -6.39 -0.92 -21.29
N SER A 194 -5.69 -1.04 -22.43
CA SER A 194 -4.88 -2.23 -22.77
C SER A 194 -3.56 -1.98 -23.53
N GLY A 195 -3.23 -0.71 -23.79
CA GLY A 195 -1.98 -0.34 -24.47
C GLY A 195 -0.73 -0.58 -23.63
N ASN A 196 0.36 -1.09 -24.23
CA ASN A 196 1.63 -1.35 -23.55
C ASN A 196 2.72 -0.37 -23.97
N TYR A 197 3.72 -0.16 -23.10
CA TYR A 197 4.93 0.60 -23.43
C TYR A 197 4.66 2.04 -23.91
N ASN A 198 3.58 2.66 -23.44
CA ASN A 198 3.27 4.05 -23.78
C ASN A 198 3.93 5.00 -22.80
N THR A 199 4.45 6.12 -23.30
CA THR A 199 5.04 7.21 -22.51
C THR A 199 4.24 8.48 -22.73
N GLY A 200 3.51 8.93 -21.71
CA GLY A 200 2.82 10.22 -21.68
C GLY A 200 3.47 11.17 -20.68
N LEU A 201 3.90 12.34 -21.11
CA LEU A 201 4.46 13.38 -20.25
C LEU A 201 3.74 14.72 -20.49
N GLY A 202 3.01 15.19 -19.50
CA GLY A 202 2.25 16.44 -19.52
C GLY A 202 0.78 16.23 -19.14
N VAL A 203 0.09 17.34 -18.88
CA VAL A 203 -1.34 17.30 -18.50
C VAL A 203 -2.16 16.84 -19.70
N TYR A 204 -2.98 15.81 -19.50
CA TYR A 204 -3.72 15.12 -20.56
C TYR A 204 -2.82 14.51 -21.66
N ALA A 205 -1.55 14.19 -21.40
CA ALA A 205 -0.75 13.47 -22.41
C ALA A 205 -1.29 12.04 -22.64
N CYS A 206 -1.40 11.61 -23.89
CA CYS A 206 -1.93 10.29 -24.29
C CYS A 206 -3.33 9.97 -23.75
N HIS A 207 -4.15 10.98 -23.38
CA HIS A 207 -5.38 10.73 -22.61
C HIS A 207 -6.50 10.05 -23.41
N THR A 208 -6.42 10.05 -24.75
CA THR A 208 -7.37 9.38 -25.66
C THR A 208 -6.91 8.01 -26.14
N ASN A 209 -5.68 7.59 -25.81
CA ASN A 209 -5.15 6.30 -26.23
C ASN A 209 -5.85 5.19 -25.44
N ILE A 210 -6.53 4.27 -26.12
CA ILE A 210 -7.31 3.20 -25.47
C ILE A 210 -6.50 1.90 -25.50
N THR A 211 -6.08 1.45 -26.69
CA THR A 211 -5.41 0.15 -26.88
C THR A 211 -4.04 0.24 -27.57
N GLY A 212 -3.62 1.43 -28.01
CA GLY A 212 -2.36 1.62 -28.73
C GLY A 212 -1.15 1.29 -27.86
N SER A 213 -0.12 0.67 -28.44
CA SER A 213 1.14 0.37 -27.76
C SER A 213 2.30 1.15 -28.39
N TYR A 214 3.37 1.37 -27.63
CA TYR A 214 4.60 2.06 -28.07
C TYR A 214 4.41 3.53 -28.48
N ASN A 215 3.44 4.21 -27.89
CA ASN A 215 3.17 5.63 -28.16
C ASN A 215 3.98 6.54 -27.24
N VAL A 216 4.45 7.67 -27.77
CA VAL A 216 5.10 8.73 -26.99
C VAL A 216 4.31 10.02 -27.17
N CYS A 217 3.67 10.53 -26.12
CA CYS A 217 2.98 11.81 -26.14
C CYS A 217 3.62 12.77 -25.14
N ILE A 218 4.13 13.91 -25.58
CA ILE A 218 4.83 14.87 -24.72
C ILE A 218 4.26 16.27 -24.92
N GLY A 219 3.60 16.81 -23.89
CA GLY A 219 3.01 18.14 -23.90
C GLY A 219 1.63 18.17 -23.26
N TYR A 220 0.92 19.29 -23.49
CA TYR A 220 -0.45 19.48 -23.03
C TYR A 220 -1.45 18.96 -24.08
N ASP A 221 -2.42 18.15 -23.65
CA ASP A 221 -3.51 17.61 -24.51
C ASP A 221 -3.00 16.90 -25.79
N THR A 222 -1.85 16.22 -25.69
CA THR A 222 -1.29 15.46 -26.81
C THR A 222 -2.05 14.14 -27.00
N LYS A 223 -2.35 13.83 -28.27
CA LYS A 223 -3.26 12.75 -28.66
C LYS A 223 -2.52 11.77 -29.56
N THR A 224 -2.75 10.49 -29.31
CA THR A 224 -2.44 9.41 -30.26
C THR A 224 -3.75 8.75 -30.66
N ASP A 225 -3.81 8.26 -31.90
CA ASP A 225 -5.01 7.58 -32.40
C ASP A 225 -5.35 6.39 -31.49
N ALA A 226 -6.61 6.33 -31.04
CA ALA A 226 -7.09 5.48 -29.95
C ALA A 226 -6.79 3.97 -30.12
N THR A 227 -6.52 3.53 -31.35
CA THR A 227 -6.37 2.12 -31.74
C THR A 227 -5.10 1.81 -32.54
N SER A 228 -4.25 2.80 -32.86
CA SER A 228 -3.10 2.55 -33.74
C SER A 228 -1.92 1.99 -32.96
N THR A 229 -1.48 0.77 -33.30
CA THR A 229 -0.17 0.23 -32.92
C THR A 229 0.89 0.89 -33.77
N ASN A 230 1.22 2.15 -33.48
CA ASN A 230 2.23 2.87 -34.23
C ASN A 230 3.16 3.56 -33.24
N TYR A 231 4.45 3.57 -33.56
CA TYR A 231 5.49 4.40 -32.93
C TYR A 231 5.17 5.89 -33.11
N ALA A 232 4.01 6.34 -32.66
CA ALA A 232 3.49 7.67 -32.83
C ALA A 232 4.12 8.57 -31.77
N ILE A 233 4.72 9.67 -32.23
CA ILE A 233 5.26 10.74 -31.40
C ILE A 233 4.34 11.93 -31.59
N ALA A 234 3.69 12.38 -30.51
CA ALA A 234 2.74 13.49 -30.50
C ALA A 234 3.06 14.53 -29.43
#